data_AF-A0A1X0NM32-F1
#
_entry.id   AF-A0A1X0NM32-F1
#
_cell.length_a   1.000
_cell.length_b   1.000
_cell.length_c   1.000
_cell.angle_alpha   90.00
_cell.angle_beta   90.00
_cell.angle_gamma   90.00
#
_symmetry.space_group_name_H-M   'P 1'
#
loop_
_entity.id
_entity.type
_entity.pdbx_description
1 polymer ?
#
loop_
_entity_poly.entity_id
_entity_poly.type
_entity_poly.pdbx_seq_one_letter_code
_entity_poly.pdbx_strand_id
1 'polypeptide(L)'
;MRRWQEPRLLLSLCLSGARAMCTTRPLHGLEQVQDVPTSTSRRPRGLHRGPGKRQTSAQETRQYQFIKRWDLQMREGWDELEAFKGLPKPKRQFGNEAAEVIWPYALLLERVVKVHPFTKSIYVYYGQRQSTPQGKLATDTARRFAREFLIPITFHNSHVYVETEMLLEYNETPWVVVHALDGTQKLVPVRPAEGEDVAAAVTRLLGDVVSACDSLGAAVKDPKAATRALNERPLQQQYLRVDYQWFGDTPEERAQHLVQWEFDPTEVTPLLRNRTRHVLDWLNYDGNLPNHNSVRVNVCRERSRLRRPQTVGGPRTFYNSAGSRANARASRFGGQSAVGK
;
A
#
# COMPACT_ATOMS: atom_id res chain seq x y z
N MET A 1 -17.19 23.78 -61.62
CA MET A 1 -16.71 22.70 -62.50
C MET A 1 -16.75 21.38 -61.72
N ARG A 2 -17.41 20.35 -62.26
CA ARG A 2 -17.39 18.90 -61.89
C ARG A 2 -17.61 18.58 -60.39
N ARG A 3 -18.83 18.33 -59.86
CA ARG A 3 -19.71 17.12 -59.96
C ARG A 3 -18.99 15.76 -59.92
N TRP A 4 -19.67 14.83 -59.23
CA TRP A 4 -19.56 13.36 -59.18
C TRP A 4 -18.55 12.80 -58.15
N GLN A 5 -18.81 11.78 -57.34
CA GLN A 5 -20.00 11.06 -56.83
C GLN A 5 -19.41 10.03 -55.83
N GLU A 6 -20.05 9.78 -54.68
CA GLU A 6 -19.85 8.54 -53.88
C GLU A 6 -20.41 7.32 -54.68
N PRO A 7 -20.54 6.07 -54.16
CA PRO A 7 -19.82 5.24 -53.16
C PRO A 7 -19.51 3.81 -53.73
N ARG A 8 -19.20 2.83 -52.84
CA ARG A 8 -19.39 1.34 -52.93
C ARG A 8 -18.11 0.50 -52.94
N LEU A 9 -17.85 -0.21 -51.84
CA LEU A 9 -18.12 -1.65 -51.59
C LEU A 9 -17.17 -2.59 -52.36
N LEU A 10 -16.42 -3.42 -51.63
CA LEU A 10 -16.62 -4.89 -51.57
C LEU A 10 -15.50 -5.58 -50.78
N LEU A 11 -15.91 -6.32 -49.74
CA LEU A 11 -15.52 -7.69 -49.40
C LEU A 11 -14.07 -8.13 -49.69
N SER A 12 -13.33 -8.57 -48.65
CA SER A 12 -13.05 -10.02 -48.46
C SER A 12 -12.23 -10.32 -47.20
N LEU A 13 -12.51 -11.51 -46.63
CA LEU A 13 -11.65 -12.39 -45.80
C LEU A 13 -11.42 -11.97 -44.34
N CYS A 14 -12.16 -12.51 -43.38
CA CYS A 14 -12.01 -13.85 -42.78
C CYS A 14 -10.69 -14.06 -42.02
N LEU A 15 -10.86 -14.36 -40.72
CA LEU A 15 -9.96 -15.17 -39.89
C LEU A 15 -8.57 -14.59 -39.59
N SER A 16 -8.46 -13.95 -38.43
CA SER A 16 -7.25 -13.94 -37.62
C SER A 16 -7.74 -13.90 -36.17
N GLY A 17 -7.79 -15.01 -35.45
CA GLY A 17 -6.75 -16.01 -35.33
C GLY A 17 -6.55 -16.11 -33.83
N ALA A 18 -6.88 -17.27 -33.28
CA ALA A 18 -6.78 -17.58 -31.87
C ALA A 18 -5.51 -16.96 -31.26
N ARG A 19 -5.67 -16.07 -30.28
CA ARG A 19 -4.61 -15.81 -29.31
C ARG A 19 -4.45 -17.10 -28.53
N ALA A 20 -3.60 -17.97 -29.09
CA ALA A 20 -3.07 -19.12 -28.40
C ALA A 20 -2.52 -18.61 -27.07
N MET A 21 -3.06 -19.16 -25.99
CA MET A 21 -2.44 -19.12 -24.69
C MET A 21 -1.01 -19.66 -24.89
N CYS A 22 -0.03 -18.75 -24.87
CA CYS A 22 1.34 -19.16 -24.68
C CYS A 22 1.41 -19.74 -23.26
N THR A 23 1.27 -21.06 -23.21
CA THR A 23 1.69 -21.87 -22.08
C THR A 23 3.17 -21.55 -21.87
N THR A 24 3.47 -20.79 -20.84
CA THR A 24 4.83 -20.71 -20.32
C THR A 24 5.19 -22.12 -19.90
N ARG A 25 5.98 -22.81 -20.72
CA ARG A 25 6.62 -24.06 -20.34
C ARG A 25 7.41 -23.79 -19.06
N PRO A 26 7.09 -24.41 -17.91
CA PRO A 26 8.09 -24.52 -16.86
C PRO A 26 9.13 -25.52 -17.38
N LEU A 27 10.39 -25.41 -16.92
CA LEU A 27 11.52 -26.31 -17.23
C LEU A 27 12.38 -25.92 -18.44
N HIS A 28 13.04 -24.77 -18.38
CA HIS A 28 14.38 -24.61 -18.97
C HIS A 28 15.21 -23.65 -18.12
N GLY A 29 15.59 -24.10 -16.92
CA GLY A 29 16.48 -23.35 -16.02
C GLY A 29 17.53 -24.20 -15.30
N LEU A 30 17.57 -25.52 -15.54
CA LEU A 30 18.54 -26.43 -14.91
C LEU A 30 19.67 -26.86 -15.85
N GLU A 31 19.61 -26.50 -17.13
CA GLU A 31 20.61 -26.86 -18.14
C GLU A 31 21.54 -25.69 -18.46
N GLN A 32 22.29 -25.24 -17.44
CA GLN A 32 23.63 -24.63 -17.54
C GLN A 32 23.91 -23.84 -16.25
N VAL A 33 24.26 -24.56 -15.19
CA VAL A 33 25.00 -23.94 -14.08
C VAL A 33 26.46 -23.82 -14.53
N GLN A 34 26.76 -22.83 -15.38
CA GLN A 34 28.13 -22.46 -15.76
C GLN A 34 28.86 -21.68 -14.65
N ASP A 35 28.12 -21.15 -13.67
CA ASP A 35 28.68 -20.34 -12.60
C ASP A 35 28.85 -21.15 -11.32
N VAL A 36 29.67 -22.21 -11.31
CA VAL A 36 30.18 -22.72 -10.02
C VAL A 36 31.46 -21.95 -9.71
N PRO A 37 31.54 -21.13 -8.63
CA PRO A 37 32.78 -20.47 -8.27
C PRO A 37 33.84 -21.53 -7.96
N THR A 38 35.00 -21.39 -8.63
CA THR A 38 36.12 -22.30 -8.45
C THR A 38 36.72 -22.09 -7.06
N SER A 39 36.54 -23.07 -6.17
CA SER A 39 37.07 -23.04 -4.80
C SER A 39 38.59 -22.80 -4.75
N THR A 40 39.02 -21.88 -3.88
CA THR A 40 40.43 -21.49 -3.65
C THR A 40 41.03 -22.08 -2.36
N SER A 41 40.37 -23.01 -1.67
CA SER A 41 40.78 -23.41 -0.31
C SER A 41 41.94 -24.43 -0.20
N ARG A 42 42.56 -24.86 -1.30
CA ARG A 42 43.77 -25.71 -1.26
C ARG A 42 44.94 -25.12 -2.05
N ARG A 43 46.07 -24.91 -1.37
CA ARG A 43 47.38 -24.68 -2.00
C ARG A 43 47.71 -25.91 -2.89
N PRO A 44 48.02 -25.72 -4.19
CA PRO A 44 48.32 -26.84 -5.08
C PRO A 44 49.71 -27.40 -4.76
N ARG A 45 49.79 -28.70 -4.45
CA ARG A 45 51.02 -29.48 -4.58
C ARG A 45 51.01 -30.13 -5.95
N GLY A 46 51.94 -29.74 -6.83
CA GLY A 46 52.19 -30.43 -8.10
C GLY A 46 52.11 -29.55 -9.34
N LEU A 47 53.06 -29.78 -10.25
CA LEU A 47 53.36 -28.99 -11.45
C LEU A 47 52.33 -29.17 -12.59
N HIS A 48 52.06 -28.05 -13.26
CA HIS A 48 51.51 -27.86 -14.62
C HIS A 48 50.00 -28.09 -14.87
N ARG A 49 49.28 -27.03 -15.28
CA ARG A 49 48.99 -26.62 -16.68
C ARG A 49 47.84 -25.58 -16.74
N GLY A 50 48.13 -24.37 -17.24
CA GLY A 50 47.19 -23.42 -17.89
C GLY A 50 45.97 -22.89 -17.12
N PRO A 51 45.28 -21.84 -17.63
CA PRO A 51 44.00 -21.38 -17.09
C PRO A 51 42.88 -22.34 -17.56
N GLY A 52 42.97 -23.60 -17.14
CA GLY A 52 41.97 -24.63 -17.37
C GLY A 52 41.03 -24.73 -16.17
N LYS A 53 39.72 -24.74 -16.44
CA LYS A 53 38.64 -24.93 -15.47
C LYS A 53 39.01 -26.03 -14.45
N ARG A 54 39.19 -25.64 -13.17
CA ARG A 54 39.33 -26.61 -12.07
C ARG A 54 38.06 -27.45 -12.03
N GLN A 55 38.20 -28.77 -12.18
CA GLN A 55 37.06 -29.69 -12.03
C GLN A 55 36.60 -29.65 -10.57
N THR A 56 35.39 -29.15 -10.34
CA THR A 56 34.74 -29.20 -9.03
C THR A 56 34.38 -30.64 -8.70
N SER A 57 34.56 -31.05 -7.45
CA SER A 57 34.18 -32.41 -7.05
C SER A 57 32.66 -32.58 -7.09
N ALA A 58 32.17 -33.79 -7.37
CA ALA A 58 30.73 -34.05 -7.43
C ALA A 58 29.98 -33.65 -6.14
N GLN A 59 30.68 -33.65 -4.99
CA GLN A 59 30.14 -33.19 -3.71
C GLN A 59 30.00 -31.66 -3.66
N GLU A 60 31.01 -30.91 -4.11
CA GLU A 60 30.97 -29.44 -4.20
C GLU A 60 29.90 -28.97 -5.21
N THR A 61 29.76 -29.66 -6.35
CA THR A 61 28.70 -29.36 -7.32
C THR A 61 27.31 -29.57 -6.72
N ARG A 62 27.08 -30.66 -5.98
CA ARG A 62 25.81 -30.90 -5.28
C ARG A 62 25.52 -29.86 -4.21
N GLN A 63 26.53 -29.47 -3.43
CA GLN A 63 26.38 -28.41 -2.42
C GLN A 63 26.05 -27.06 -3.07
N TYR A 64 26.70 -26.73 -4.18
CA TYR A 64 26.41 -25.51 -4.92
C TYR A 64 25.01 -25.51 -5.54
N GLN A 65 24.60 -26.61 -6.16
CA GLN A 65 23.24 -26.78 -6.68
C GLN A 65 22.20 -26.70 -5.57
N PHE A 66 22.49 -27.25 -4.39
CA PHE A 66 21.61 -27.13 -3.23
C PHE A 66 21.47 -25.67 -2.79
N ILE A 67 22.58 -24.94 -2.64
CA ILE A 67 22.57 -23.51 -2.30
C ILE A 67 21.80 -22.72 -3.36
N LYS A 68 22.02 -22.99 -4.65
CA LYS A 68 21.28 -22.29 -5.72
C LYS A 68 19.80 -22.62 -5.76
N ARG A 69 19.41 -23.86 -5.45
CA ARG A 69 18.01 -24.23 -5.30
C ARG A 69 17.38 -23.53 -4.08
N TRP A 70 18.11 -23.41 -2.97
CA TRP A 70 17.67 -22.64 -1.82
C TRP A 70 17.57 -21.15 -2.13
N ASP A 71 18.56 -20.56 -2.79
CA ASP A 71 18.52 -19.16 -3.23
C ASP A 71 17.31 -18.90 -4.12
N LEU A 72 17.00 -19.82 -5.04
CA LEU A 72 15.88 -19.71 -5.96
C LEU A 72 14.52 -19.89 -5.25
N GLN A 73 14.38 -20.91 -4.40
CA GLN A 73 13.18 -21.11 -3.59
C GLN A 73 12.94 -19.96 -2.61
N MET A 74 14.02 -19.41 -2.05
CA MET A 74 13.93 -18.20 -1.25
C MET A 74 13.45 -17.07 -2.14
N ARG A 75 14.12 -16.75 -3.25
CA ARG A 75 13.69 -15.65 -4.13
C ARG A 75 12.23 -15.76 -4.55
N GLU A 76 11.73 -16.94 -4.92
CA GLU A 76 10.30 -17.14 -5.21
C GLU A 76 9.42 -16.85 -3.99
N GLY A 77 9.82 -17.30 -2.79
CA GLY A 77 9.11 -17.01 -1.53
C GLY A 77 9.23 -15.57 -1.03
N TRP A 78 10.32 -14.86 -1.36
CA TRP A 78 10.50 -13.44 -1.09
C TRP A 78 9.67 -12.64 -2.12
N ASP A 79 9.82 -12.86 -3.42
CA ASP A 79 9.12 -12.11 -4.48
C ASP A 79 7.59 -12.17 -4.35
N GLU A 80 6.99 -13.32 -3.98
CA GLU A 80 5.53 -13.41 -3.83
C GLU A 80 4.99 -12.76 -2.54
N LEU A 81 5.80 -12.68 -1.46
CA LEU A 81 5.30 -12.32 -0.12
C LEU A 81 6.13 -11.25 0.57
N GLU A 82 7.06 -10.58 -0.12
CA GLU A 82 8.04 -9.71 0.53
C GLU A 82 7.41 -8.52 1.22
N ALA A 83 6.50 -7.85 0.54
CA ALA A 83 5.72 -6.76 1.10
C ALA A 83 4.81 -7.22 2.26
N PHE A 84 4.60 -8.53 2.44
CA PHE A 84 3.60 -9.11 3.34
C PHE A 84 4.18 -10.06 4.40
N LYS A 85 5.51 -10.11 4.61
CA LYS A 85 6.16 -11.10 5.49
C LYS A 85 5.77 -11.05 6.97
N GLY A 86 5.15 -9.97 7.43
CA GLY A 86 4.63 -9.84 8.80
C GLY A 86 3.18 -10.30 8.98
N LEU A 87 2.46 -10.61 7.90
CA LEU A 87 1.03 -10.94 7.96
C LEU A 87 0.81 -12.44 8.18
N PRO A 88 -0.18 -12.84 9.00
CA PRO A 88 -0.58 -14.24 9.10
C PRO A 88 -1.04 -14.76 7.74
N LYS A 89 -0.66 -16.00 7.42
CA LYS A 89 -1.08 -16.65 6.18
C LYS A 89 -2.59 -16.93 6.22
N PRO A 90 -3.35 -16.61 5.16
CA PRO A 90 -4.76 -16.99 5.08
C PRO A 90 -4.92 -18.52 5.03
N LYS A 91 -6.10 -19.00 5.36
CA LYS A 91 -6.44 -20.41 5.23
C LYS A 91 -6.39 -20.85 3.76
N ARG A 92 -5.70 -21.96 3.51
CA ARG A 92 -5.56 -22.59 2.18
C ARG A 92 -6.71 -23.56 1.91
N GLN A 93 -7.89 -23.01 1.65
CA GLN A 93 -9.07 -23.78 1.23
C GLN A 93 -9.39 -23.53 -0.23
N PHE A 94 -9.99 -24.53 -0.89
CA PHE A 94 -10.61 -24.33 -2.19
C PHE A 94 -11.79 -23.37 -2.02
N GLY A 95 -11.78 -22.23 -2.68
CA GLY A 95 -12.80 -21.18 -2.54
C GLY A 95 -12.31 -19.92 -1.82
N ASN A 96 -11.22 -20.00 -1.05
CA ASN A 96 -10.63 -18.85 -0.36
C ASN A 96 -9.56 -18.12 -1.20
N GLU A 97 -9.62 -18.23 -2.53
CA GLU A 97 -8.66 -17.58 -3.42
C GLU A 97 -8.62 -16.05 -3.23
N ALA A 98 -9.75 -15.45 -2.86
CA ALA A 98 -9.84 -14.02 -2.64
C ALA A 98 -8.94 -13.55 -1.49
N ALA A 99 -8.63 -14.39 -0.50
CA ALA A 99 -7.73 -14.05 0.59
C ALA A 99 -6.24 -14.15 0.22
N GLU A 100 -5.90 -14.93 -0.82
CA GLU A 100 -4.52 -15.09 -1.29
C GLU A 100 -4.11 -14.02 -2.30
N VAL A 101 -5.09 -13.46 -3.03
CA VAL A 101 -4.90 -12.37 -3.98
C VAL A 101 -4.49 -11.07 -3.26
N ILE A 102 -3.63 -10.29 -3.91
CA ILE A 102 -3.29 -8.93 -3.47
C ILE A 102 -4.40 -7.98 -3.91
N TRP A 103 -5.02 -7.29 -2.96
CA TRP A 103 -6.14 -6.41 -3.19
C TRP A 103 -5.68 -4.96 -3.41
N PRO A 104 -5.98 -4.36 -4.57
CA PRO A 104 -5.81 -2.93 -4.79
C PRO A 104 -6.66 -2.12 -3.80
N TYR A 105 -6.04 -1.17 -3.10
CA TYR A 105 -6.76 -0.32 -2.16
C TYR A 105 -7.89 0.48 -2.82
N ALA A 106 -7.76 0.84 -4.11
CA ALA A 106 -8.84 1.48 -4.88
C ALA A 106 -10.13 0.64 -4.92
N LEU A 107 -10.04 -0.68 -5.15
CA LEU A 107 -11.21 -1.57 -5.16
C LEU A 107 -11.85 -1.69 -3.78
N LEU A 108 -11.03 -1.65 -2.72
CA LEU A 108 -11.53 -1.66 -1.35
C LEU A 108 -12.28 -0.35 -1.04
N LEU A 109 -11.80 0.79 -1.54
CA LEU A 109 -12.48 2.08 -1.38
C LEU A 109 -13.75 2.21 -2.22
N GLU A 110 -13.82 1.57 -3.39
CA GLU A 110 -15.06 1.51 -4.19
C GLU A 110 -16.15 0.67 -3.52
N ARG A 111 -15.74 -0.35 -2.75
CA ARG A 111 -16.65 -1.35 -2.15
C ARG A 111 -16.70 -1.23 -0.64
N VAL A 112 -17.22 -0.12 -0.14
CA VAL A 112 -17.39 0.07 1.31
C VAL A 112 -18.67 -0.60 1.78
N VAL A 113 -18.53 -1.71 2.51
CA VAL A 113 -19.66 -2.43 3.13
C VAL A 113 -19.51 -2.38 4.65
N LYS A 114 -20.55 -1.96 5.35
CA LYS A 114 -20.64 -1.98 6.82
C LYS A 114 -21.71 -2.97 7.23
N VAL A 115 -21.39 -3.81 8.19
CA VAL A 115 -22.32 -4.79 8.79
C VAL A 115 -22.46 -4.53 10.28
N HIS A 116 -23.52 -5.06 10.89
CA HIS A 116 -23.75 -4.87 12.32
C HIS A 116 -22.54 -5.31 13.17
N PRO A 117 -22.08 -4.51 14.17
CA PRO A 117 -20.86 -4.76 14.93
C PRO A 117 -20.87 -6.05 15.78
N PHE A 118 -22.05 -6.59 16.05
CA PHE A 118 -22.21 -7.88 16.74
C PHE A 118 -22.07 -9.09 15.82
N THR A 119 -21.86 -8.88 14.53
CA THR A 119 -21.57 -9.95 13.59
C THR A 119 -20.17 -10.48 13.86
N LYS A 120 -20.05 -11.80 14.03
CA LYS A 120 -18.79 -12.46 14.35
C LYS A 120 -18.07 -12.94 13.10
N SER A 121 -18.77 -13.72 12.28
CA SER A 121 -18.20 -14.40 11.13
C SER A 121 -19.23 -14.55 10.02
N ILE A 122 -18.78 -14.54 8.77
CA ILE A 122 -19.58 -14.79 7.58
C ILE A 122 -18.89 -15.87 6.74
N TYR A 123 -19.55 -17.00 6.55
CA TYR A 123 -19.05 -18.12 5.75
C TYR A 123 -19.90 -18.28 4.50
N VAL A 124 -19.29 -18.41 3.33
CA VAL A 124 -20.01 -18.68 2.08
C VAL A 124 -19.62 -20.06 1.57
N TYR A 125 -20.62 -20.93 1.43
CA TYR A 125 -20.46 -22.30 0.95
C TYR A 125 -21.14 -22.47 -0.40
N TYR A 126 -20.42 -23.01 -1.36
CA TYR A 126 -20.96 -23.31 -2.69
C TYR A 126 -20.39 -24.60 -3.28
N GLY A 127 -21.15 -25.28 -4.13
CA GLY A 127 -20.72 -26.52 -4.77
C GLY A 127 -19.71 -26.30 -5.89
N GLN A 128 -18.85 -27.29 -6.13
CA GLN A 128 -17.98 -27.31 -7.32
C GLN A 128 -18.78 -27.62 -8.58
N ARG A 129 -19.78 -28.51 -8.49
CA ARG A 129 -20.57 -28.99 -9.62
C ARG A 129 -22.06 -28.81 -9.37
N GLN A 130 -22.78 -28.49 -10.45
CA GLN A 130 -24.22 -28.28 -10.44
C GLN A 130 -24.84 -29.09 -11.58
N SER A 131 -25.95 -29.78 -11.28
CA SER A 131 -26.77 -30.50 -12.26
C SER A 131 -27.70 -29.56 -13.02
N THR A 132 -28.30 -28.59 -12.31
CA THR A 132 -29.33 -27.70 -12.85
C THR A 132 -28.75 -26.36 -13.32
N PRO A 133 -29.33 -25.74 -14.37
CA PRO A 133 -28.91 -24.40 -14.81
C PRO A 133 -29.16 -23.34 -13.74
N GLN A 134 -30.25 -23.47 -12.97
CA GLN A 134 -30.54 -22.60 -11.84
C GLN A 134 -29.52 -22.77 -10.70
N GLY A 135 -29.14 -24.00 -10.36
CA GLY A 135 -28.09 -24.25 -9.38
C GLY A 135 -26.75 -23.67 -9.81
N LYS A 136 -26.43 -23.75 -11.11
CA LYS A 136 -25.23 -23.12 -11.69
C LYS A 136 -25.28 -21.59 -11.53
N LEU A 137 -26.41 -20.95 -11.86
CA LEU A 137 -26.60 -19.51 -11.66
C LEU A 137 -26.43 -19.11 -10.18
N ALA A 138 -26.99 -19.89 -9.26
CA ALA A 138 -26.87 -19.65 -7.82
C ALA A 138 -25.41 -19.76 -7.35
N THR A 139 -24.68 -20.77 -7.83
CA THR A 139 -23.27 -20.98 -7.51
C THR A 139 -22.39 -19.86 -8.08
N ASP A 140 -22.62 -19.46 -9.33
CA ASP A 140 -21.87 -18.36 -9.95
C ASP A 140 -22.16 -17.03 -9.23
N THR A 141 -23.39 -16.82 -8.76
CA THR A 141 -23.75 -15.67 -7.90
C THR A 141 -23.01 -15.72 -6.57
N ALA A 142 -23.02 -16.86 -5.86
CA ALA A 142 -22.33 -17.03 -4.59
C ALA A 142 -20.81 -16.84 -4.72
N ARG A 143 -20.21 -17.42 -5.77
CA ARG A 143 -18.77 -17.28 -6.07
C ARG A 143 -18.42 -15.83 -6.39
N ARG A 144 -19.25 -15.14 -7.18
CA ARG A 144 -19.02 -13.74 -7.51
C ARG A 144 -19.17 -12.83 -6.29
N PHE A 145 -20.20 -13.04 -5.47
CA PHE A 145 -20.37 -12.35 -4.19
C PHE A 145 -19.16 -12.56 -3.26
N ALA A 146 -18.71 -13.81 -3.13
CA ALA A 146 -17.54 -14.18 -2.36
C ALA A 146 -16.28 -13.42 -2.78
N ARG A 147 -16.02 -13.38 -4.09
CA ARG A 147 -14.86 -12.71 -4.66
C ARG A 147 -14.97 -11.19 -4.66
N GLU A 148 -16.17 -10.62 -4.71
CA GLU A 148 -16.34 -9.17 -4.85
C GLU A 148 -16.48 -8.46 -3.50
N PHE A 149 -17.18 -9.05 -2.52
CA PHE A 149 -17.66 -8.35 -1.32
C PHE A 149 -17.14 -8.89 0.01
N LEU A 150 -16.70 -10.15 0.13
CA LEU A 150 -16.25 -10.67 1.43
C LEU A 150 -14.99 -9.98 1.94
N ILE A 151 -13.98 -9.83 1.08
CA ILE A 151 -12.74 -9.16 1.47
C ILE A 151 -13.00 -7.70 1.85
N PRO A 152 -13.77 -6.90 1.08
CA PRO A 152 -14.17 -5.59 1.53
C PRO A 152 -14.97 -5.58 2.84
N ILE A 153 -15.86 -6.55 3.10
CA ILE A 153 -16.58 -6.64 4.38
C ILE A 153 -15.59 -6.78 5.54
N THR A 154 -14.63 -7.69 5.47
CA THR A 154 -13.63 -7.85 6.55
C THR A 154 -12.68 -6.68 6.65
N PHE A 155 -12.30 -6.07 5.52
CA PHE A 155 -11.42 -4.90 5.50
C PHE A 155 -12.06 -3.66 6.16
N HIS A 156 -13.36 -3.45 5.93
CA HIS A 156 -14.10 -2.31 6.50
C HIS A 156 -14.69 -2.60 7.88
N ASN A 157 -14.77 -3.86 8.27
CA ASN A 157 -15.26 -4.32 9.58
C ASN A 157 -14.21 -5.25 10.18
N SER A 158 -13.21 -4.65 10.82
CA SER A 158 -12.00 -5.34 11.29
C SER A 158 -12.24 -6.47 12.30
N HIS A 159 -13.41 -6.50 12.92
CA HIS A 159 -13.82 -7.53 13.87
C HIS A 159 -14.48 -8.74 13.18
N VAL A 160 -14.95 -8.63 11.94
CA VAL A 160 -15.67 -9.73 11.26
C VAL A 160 -14.66 -10.63 10.56
N TYR A 161 -14.82 -11.95 10.73
CA TYR A 161 -14.06 -12.93 9.98
C TYR A 161 -14.86 -13.42 8.77
N VAL A 162 -14.27 -13.43 7.59
CA VAL A 162 -14.91 -13.98 6.37
C VAL A 162 -14.14 -15.18 5.85
N GLU A 163 -14.86 -16.17 5.35
CA GLU A 163 -14.26 -17.35 4.73
C GLU A 163 -15.19 -17.91 3.66
N THR A 164 -14.59 -18.52 2.65
CA THR A 164 -15.27 -19.15 1.53
C THR A 164 -14.75 -20.54 1.31
N GLU A 165 -15.68 -21.47 1.13
CA GLU A 165 -15.35 -22.87 0.87
C GLU A 165 -16.17 -23.41 -0.30
N MET A 166 -15.45 -23.98 -1.25
CA MET A 166 -16.01 -24.70 -2.40
C MET A 166 -16.06 -26.19 -2.06
N LEU A 167 -17.27 -26.70 -1.87
CA LEU A 167 -17.53 -28.09 -1.54
C LEU A 167 -17.43 -28.97 -2.79
N LEU A 168 -16.69 -30.07 -2.71
CA LEU A 168 -16.47 -31.02 -3.83
C LEU A 168 -17.67 -31.97 -4.01
N GLU A 169 -18.87 -31.41 -4.05
CA GLU A 169 -20.14 -32.14 -4.15
C GLU A 169 -21.03 -31.54 -5.24
N TYR A 170 -22.07 -32.29 -5.62
CA TYR A 170 -23.18 -31.78 -6.43
C TYR A 170 -24.14 -31.04 -5.52
N ASN A 171 -24.11 -29.72 -5.56
CA ASN A 171 -24.96 -28.86 -4.74
C ASN A 171 -25.64 -27.80 -5.61
N GLU A 172 -26.96 -27.71 -5.49
CA GLU A 172 -27.78 -26.77 -6.27
C GLU A 172 -28.12 -25.49 -5.49
N THR A 173 -27.96 -25.50 -4.17
CA THR A 173 -28.32 -24.39 -3.30
C THR A 173 -27.12 -23.98 -2.46
N PRO A 174 -26.33 -22.99 -2.90
CA PRO A 174 -25.30 -22.39 -2.05
C PRO A 174 -25.95 -21.66 -0.87
N TRP A 175 -25.21 -21.48 0.21
CA TRP A 175 -25.69 -20.74 1.38
C TRP A 175 -24.59 -19.91 2.04
N VAL A 176 -25.04 -18.89 2.76
CA VAL A 176 -24.20 -18.05 3.61
C VAL A 176 -24.57 -18.29 5.06
N VAL A 177 -23.59 -18.53 5.92
CA VAL A 177 -23.79 -18.65 7.37
C VAL A 177 -23.26 -17.39 8.04
N VAL A 178 -24.13 -16.69 8.75
CA VAL A 178 -23.77 -15.51 9.54
C VAL A 178 -23.83 -15.89 11.02
N HIS A 179 -22.73 -15.70 11.74
CA HIS A 179 -22.65 -15.90 13.18
C HIS A 179 -22.62 -14.57 13.92
N ALA A 180 -23.24 -14.50 15.09
CA ALA A 180 -23.13 -13.37 16.01
C ALA A 180 -22.08 -13.64 17.10
N LEU A 181 -21.72 -12.60 17.84
CA LEU A 181 -20.87 -12.70 19.03
C LEU A 181 -21.50 -13.52 20.17
N ASP A 182 -22.83 -13.58 20.25
CA ASP A 182 -23.56 -14.35 21.27
C ASP A 182 -23.69 -15.85 20.94
N GLY A 183 -23.14 -16.29 19.81
CA GLY A 183 -23.18 -17.67 19.33
C GLY A 183 -24.42 -18.03 18.52
N THR A 184 -25.39 -17.11 18.36
CA THR A 184 -26.50 -17.31 17.42
C THR A 184 -26.02 -17.31 15.97
N GLN A 185 -26.76 -18.00 15.10
CA GLN A 185 -26.45 -18.08 13.69
C GLN A 185 -27.71 -18.00 12.82
N LYS A 186 -27.55 -17.47 11.60
CA LYS A 186 -28.60 -17.40 10.59
C LYS A 186 -28.04 -17.89 9.26
N LEU A 187 -28.81 -18.74 8.58
CA LEU A 187 -28.47 -19.27 7.26
C LEU A 187 -29.26 -18.51 6.20
N VAL A 188 -28.56 -17.99 5.20
CA VAL A 188 -29.13 -17.27 4.05
C VAL A 188 -28.89 -18.10 2.79
N PRO A 189 -29.92 -18.76 2.22
CA PRO A 189 -29.77 -19.51 0.99
C PRO A 189 -29.66 -18.58 -0.22
N VAL A 190 -28.79 -18.92 -1.17
CA VAL A 190 -28.63 -18.14 -2.41
C VAL A 190 -29.66 -18.61 -3.44
N ARG A 191 -30.67 -17.78 -3.70
CA ARG A 191 -31.77 -18.08 -4.63
C ARG A 191 -31.94 -16.95 -5.65
N PRO A 192 -31.14 -16.92 -6.75
CA PRO A 192 -31.31 -15.98 -7.84
C PRO A 192 -32.66 -16.21 -8.54
N ALA A 193 -33.30 -15.13 -9.02
CA ALA A 193 -34.50 -15.27 -9.83
C ALA A 193 -34.13 -15.81 -11.23
N GLU A 194 -35.05 -16.53 -11.86
CA GLU A 194 -34.81 -17.07 -13.20
C GLU A 194 -34.63 -15.94 -14.22
N GLY A 195 -33.49 -15.96 -14.94
CA GLY A 195 -33.15 -14.92 -15.92
C GLY A 195 -32.56 -13.63 -15.34
N GLU A 196 -32.34 -13.56 -14.02
CA GLU A 196 -31.66 -12.43 -13.38
C GLU A 196 -30.17 -12.39 -13.79
N ASP A 197 -29.64 -11.19 -14.06
CA ASP A 197 -28.20 -11.02 -14.28
C ASP A 197 -27.42 -11.30 -12.99
N VAL A 198 -26.24 -11.89 -13.13
CA VAL A 198 -25.40 -12.28 -11.99
C VAL A 198 -25.02 -11.06 -11.14
N ALA A 199 -24.76 -9.89 -11.76
CA ALA A 199 -24.41 -8.69 -11.01
C ALA A 199 -25.58 -8.16 -10.16
N ALA A 200 -26.80 -8.21 -10.70
CA ALA A 200 -28.02 -7.84 -9.96
C ALA A 200 -28.28 -8.82 -8.81
N ALA A 201 -28.16 -10.13 -9.08
CA ALA A 201 -28.32 -11.18 -8.07
C ALA A 201 -27.29 -11.07 -6.93
N VAL A 202 -26.04 -10.71 -7.24
CA VAL A 202 -25.00 -10.46 -6.23
C VAL A 202 -25.34 -9.27 -5.35
N THR A 203 -25.83 -8.18 -5.94
CA THR A 203 -26.23 -6.98 -5.20
C THR A 203 -27.41 -7.27 -4.27
N ARG A 204 -28.38 -8.07 -4.74
CA ARG A 204 -29.49 -8.53 -3.91
C ARG A 204 -29.01 -9.43 -2.77
N LEU A 205 -28.12 -10.40 -3.06
CA LEU A 205 -27.53 -11.26 -2.05
C LEU A 205 -26.77 -10.45 -0.98
N LEU A 206 -26.04 -9.41 -1.38
CA LEU A 206 -25.39 -8.50 -0.44
C LEU A 206 -26.42 -7.82 0.48
N GLY A 207 -27.53 -7.33 -0.07
CA GLY A 207 -28.63 -6.76 0.71
C GLY A 207 -29.23 -7.77 1.70
N ASP A 208 -29.45 -9.01 1.26
CA ASP A 208 -29.97 -10.09 2.09
C ASP A 208 -29.01 -10.46 3.23
N VAL A 209 -27.70 -10.50 2.96
CA VAL A 209 -26.66 -10.79 3.96
C VAL A 209 -26.54 -9.65 4.97
N VAL A 210 -26.54 -8.39 4.54
CA VAL A 210 -26.49 -7.22 5.45
C VAL A 210 -27.74 -7.19 6.34
N SER A 211 -28.93 -7.37 5.75
CA SER A 211 -30.19 -7.48 6.50
C SER A 211 -30.18 -8.65 7.48
N ALA A 212 -29.59 -9.79 7.10
CA ALA A 212 -29.39 -10.91 8.01
C ALA A 212 -28.47 -10.54 9.18
N CYS A 213 -27.35 -9.86 8.94
CA CYS A 213 -26.43 -9.38 9.98
C CYS A 213 -27.12 -8.40 10.94
N ASP A 214 -27.90 -7.46 10.42
CA ASP A 214 -28.64 -6.47 11.23
C ASP A 214 -29.72 -7.15 12.08
N SER A 215 -30.50 -8.05 11.49
CA SER A 215 -31.53 -8.80 12.23
C SER A 215 -30.94 -9.67 13.34
N LEU A 216 -29.78 -10.28 13.09
CA LEU A 216 -29.07 -11.12 14.05
C LEU A 216 -28.46 -10.26 15.17
N GLY A 217 -27.88 -9.12 14.81
CA GLY A 217 -27.32 -8.14 15.75
C GLY A 217 -28.37 -7.54 16.67
N ALA A 218 -29.55 -7.21 16.15
CA ALA A 218 -30.68 -6.71 16.94
C ALA A 218 -31.29 -7.78 17.87
N ALA A 219 -31.14 -9.06 17.52
CA ALA A 219 -31.64 -10.18 18.31
C ALA A 219 -30.68 -10.64 19.43
N VAL A 220 -29.54 -9.97 19.60
CA VAL A 220 -28.55 -10.30 20.64
C VAL A 220 -29.15 -10.15 22.04
N LYS A 221 -29.09 -11.22 22.83
CA LYS A 221 -29.74 -11.29 24.15
C LYS A 221 -29.16 -10.31 25.17
N ASP A 222 -27.83 -10.20 25.24
CA ASP A 222 -27.11 -9.28 26.13
C ASP A 222 -26.17 -8.37 25.32
N PRO A 223 -26.62 -7.16 24.94
CA PRO A 223 -25.81 -6.25 24.16
C PRO A 223 -24.58 -5.74 24.93
N LYS A 224 -24.62 -5.64 26.27
CA LYS A 224 -23.48 -5.16 27.06
C LYS A 224 -22.36 -6.18 27.07
N ALA A 225 -22.68 -7.45 27.27
CA ALA A 225 -21.71 -8.53 27.17
C ALA A 225 -21.14 -8.64 25.75
N ALA A 226 -21.99 -8.49 24.71
CA ALA A 226 -21.55 -8.50 23.32
C ALA A 226 -20.60 -7.34 22.98
N THR A 227 -20.86 -6.12 23.46
CA THR A 227 -19.94 -4.99 23.29
C THR A 227 -18.61 -5.21 23.99
N ARG A 228 -18.61 -5.78 25.20
CA ARG A 228 -17.34 -6.16 25.89
C ARG A 228 -16.58 -7.20 25.08
N ALA A 229 -17.27 -8.24 24.61
CA ALA A 229 -16.67 -9.26 23.76
C ALA A 229 -16.12 -8.69 22.44
N LEU A 230 -16.78 -7.69 21.85
CA LEU A 230 -16.31 -6.98 20.67
C LEU A 230 -15.02 -6.20 20.94
N ASN A 231 -14.96 -5.48 22.06
CA ASN A 231 -13.79 -4.67 22.44
C ASN A 231 -12.55 -5.55 22.74
N GLU A 232 -12.75 -6.70 23.35
CA GLU A 232 -11.67 -7.67 23.65
C GLU A 232 -11.26 -8.50 22.43
N ARG A 233 -12.02 -8.44 21.33
CA ARG A 233 -11.77 -9.29 20.16
C ARG A 233 -10.62 -8.73 19.33
N PRO A 234 -9.65 -9.56 18.92
CA PRO A 234 -8.58 -9.13 18.03
C PRO A 234 -9.10 -8.87 16.61
N LEU A 235 -8.33 -8.07 15.86
CA LEU A 235 -8.58 -7.79 14.45
C LEU A 235 -8.51 -9.08 13.62
N GLN A 236 -9.54 -9.34 12.83
CA GLN A 236 -9.64 -10.53 11.96
C GLN A 236 -9.02 -10.30 10.58
N GLN A 237 -8.91 -9.05 10.15
CA GLN A 237 -8.44 -8.66 8.81
C GLN A 237 -6.91 -8.76 8.61
N GLN A 238 -6.15 -9.29 9.58
CA GLN A 238 -4.69 -9.27 9.57
C GLN A 238 -4.06 -10.06 8.42
N TYR A 239 -4.77 -11.04 7.85
CA TYR A 239 -4.26 -11.85 6.73
C TYR A 239 -4.41 -11.18 5.36
N LEU A 240 -5.10 -10.04 5.28
CA LEU A 240 -5.38 -9.36 4.02
C LEU A 240 -4.10 -8.73 3.45
N ARG A 241 -3.85 -9.02 2.19
CA ARG A 241 -2.75 -8.44 1.42
C ARG A 241 -3.28 -7.24 0.66
N VAL A 242 -3.01 -6.04 1.15
CA VAL A 242 -3.50 -4.79 0.55
C VAL A 242 -2.34 -4.09 -0.14
N ASP A 243 -2.56 -3.71 -1.39
CA ASP A 243 -1.66 -2.87 -2.17
C ASP A 243 -2.10 -1.40 -2.06
N TYR A 244 -1.32 -0.61 -1.32
CA TYR A 244 -1.55 0.81 -1.07
C TYR A 244 -1.01 1.75 -2.18
N GLN A 245 -0.86 1.26 -3.41
CA GLN A 245 -0.63 2.00 -4.66
C GLN A 245 -0.05 3.42 -4.55
N TRP A 246 -0.89 4.46 -4.42
CA TRP A 246 -0.50 5.87 -4.30
C TRP A 246 -1.15 6.59 -3.11
N PHE A 247 -1.84 5.85 -2.25
CA PHE A 247 -2.60 6.46 -1.15
C PHE A 247 -1.72 6.76 0.07
N GLY A 248 -0.58 6.09 0.20
CA GLY A 248 0.30 6.17 1.36
C GLY A 248 0.36 4.83 2.11
N ASP A 249 1.56 4.49 2.58
CA ASP A 249 1.82 3.22 3.26
C ASP A 249 1.33 3.28 4.72
N THR A 250 1.45 4.45 5.34
CA THR A 250 1.00 4.67 6.72
C THR A 250 -0.45 5.17 6.79
N PRO A 251 -1.19 4.91 7.88
CA PRO A 251 -2.49 5.55 8.11
C PRO A 251 -2.42 7.08 8.07
N GLU A 252 -1.33 7.65 8.59
CA GLU A 252 -1.09 9.10 8.58
C GLU A 252 -0.99 9.65 7.16
N GLU A 253 -0.20 9.01 6.28
CA GLU A 253 -0.10 9.38 4.87
C GLU A 253 -1.45 9.36 4.15
N ARG A 254 -2.22 8.28 4.37
CA ARG A 254 -3.56 8.13 3.77
C ARG A 254 -4.54 9.21 4.20
N ALA A 255 -4.39 9.70 5.44
CA ALA A 255 -5.24 10.74 6.00
C ALA A 255 -4.56 12.12 6.06
N GLN A 256 -3.46 12.36 5.33
CA GLN A 256 -2.76 13.65 5.30
C GLN A 256 -3.65 14.83 4.88
N HIS A 257 -4.67 14.55 4.09
CA HIS A 257 -5.64 15.54 3.62
C HIS A 257 -6.73 15.87 4.66
N LEU A 258 -6.71 15.22 5.83
CA LEU A 258 -7.66 15.40 6.93
C LEU A 258 -6.93 15.80 8.21
N VAL A 259 -7.60 16.57 9.07
CA VAL A 259 -7.07 16.89 10.40
C VAL A 259 -7.38 15.73 11.35
N GLN A 260 -6.35 15.19 11.99
CA GLN A 260 -6.47 14.11 12.96
C GLN A 260 -6.58 14.68 14.38
N TRP A 261 -7.80 14.75 14.91
CA TRP A 261 -8.07 15.20 16.27
C TRP A 261 -7.95 14.08 17.32
N GLU A 262 -8.13 12.83 16.88
CA GLU A 262 -8.00 11.64 17.72
C GLU A 262 -6.52 11.27 17.84
N PHE A 263 -5.84 11.86 18.82
CA PHE A 263 -4.45 11.52 19.16
C PHE A 263 -4.28 11.30 20.65
N ASP A 264 -3.45 10.34 21.03
CA ASP A 264 -3.04 10.15 22.42
C ASP A 264 -1.84 11.07 22.74
N PRO A 265 -1.94 11.98 23.72
CA PRO A 265 -0.82 12.83 24.13
C PRO A 265 0.45 12.04 24.51
N THR A 266 0.29 10.82 25.01
CA THR A 266 1.43 9.97 25.39
C THR A 266 2.19 9.44 24.18
N GLU A 267 1.50 9.17 23.06
CA GLU A 267 2.09 8.74 21.79
C GLU A 267 2.71 9.90 21.02
N VAL A 268 2.06 11.07 21.02
CA VAL A 268 2.54 12.27 20.30
C VAL A 268 3.79 12.87 20.96
N THR A 269 3.98 12.67 22.26
CA THR A 269 5.12 13.25 22.98
C THR A 269 6.43 12.56 22.56
N PRO A 270 7.38 13.26 21.89
CA PRO A 270 8.60 12.62 21.39
C PRO A 270 9.49 12.11 22.54
N LEU A 271 9.82 10.82 22.48
CA LEU A 271 10.67 10.12 23.45
C LEU A 271 12.14 10.14 23.03
N LEU A 272 12.72 11.35 22.94
CA LEU A 272 14.10 11.59 22.54
C LEU A 272 14.80 12.51 23.53
N ARG A 273 16.10 12.29 23.76
CA ARG A 273 16.95 13.27 24.46
C ARG A 273 17.00 14.57 23.65
N ASN A 274 16.87 15.72 24.31
CA ASN A 274 16.81 17.03 23.65
C ASN A 274 15.67 17.16 22.62
N ARG A 275 14.52 16.52 22.85
CA ARG A 275 13.35 16.56 21.97
C ARG A 275 12.96 17.96 21.49
N THR A 276 13.04 18.97 22.35
CA THR A 276 12.70 20.36 21.98
C THR A 276 13.61 20.90 20.88
N ARG A 277 14.92 20.63 20.94
CA ARG A 277 15.85 21.00 19.88
C ARG A 277 15.47 20.36 18.55
N HIS A 278 15.21 19.05 18.56
CA HIS A 278 14.83 18.32 17.33
C HIS A 278 13.52 18.83 16.73
N VAL A 279 12.52 19.12 17.57
CA VAL A 279 11.24 19.68 17.11
C VAL A 279 11.41 21.09 16.52
N LEU A 280 12.22 21.95 17.14
CA LEU A 280 12.54 23.27 16.58
C LEU A 280 13.26 23.16 15.23
N ASP A 281 14.21 22.23 15.12
CA ASP A 281 14.94 21.95 13.88
C ASP A 281 13.99 21.43 12.77
N TRP A 282 13.04 20.54 13.09
CA TRP A 282 12.06 20.02 12.10
C TRP A 282 11.05 21.07 11.64
N LEU A 283 10.58 21.91 12.56
CA LEU A 283 9.62 22.97 12.24
C LEU A 283 10.28 24.19 11.60
N ASN A 284 11.63 24.25 11.58
CA ASN A 284 12.39 25.45 11.25
C ASN A 284 11.88 26.67 12.03
N TYR A 285 11.64 26.48 13.33
CA TYR A 285 11.16 27.54 14.22
C TYR A 285 12.27 27.92 15.22
N ASP A 286 12.54 29.21 15.35
CA ASP A 286 13.65 29.71 16.17
C ASP A 286 13.46 29.48 17.68
N GLY A 287 12.23 29.28 18.15
CA GLY A 287 11.94 29.11 19.58
C GLY A 287 12.30 30.34 20.42
N ASN A 288 12.40 31.52 19.80
CA ASN A 288 12.91 32.76 20.39
C ASN A 288 14.34 32.64 20.95
N LEU A 289 15.17 31.75 20.38
CA LEU A 289 16.57 31.60 20.75
C LEU A 289 17.45 32.64 20.03
N PRO A 290 18.54 33.11 20.65
CA PRO A 290 19.46 34.05 20.00
C PRO A 290 20.25 33.37 18.87
N ASN A 291 20.51 34.13 17.80
CA ASN A 291 21.35 33.67 16.69
C ASN A 291 22.76 33.30 17.14
N HIS A 292 23.30 32.23 16.57
CA HIS A 292 24.69 31.84 16.80
C HIS A 292 25.67 32.90 16.25
N ASN A 293 26.80 33.12 16.94
CA ASN A 293 27.78 34.14 16.54
C ASN A 293 28.36 33.93 15.14
N SER A 294 28.46 32.68 14.67
CA SER A 294 28.91 32.37 13.29
C SER A 294 28.01 33.01 12.24
N VAL A 295 26.70 33.13 12.50
CA VAL A 295 25.76 33.82 11.61
C VAL A 295 26.15 35.29 11.49
N ARG A 296 26.42 35.96 12.62
CA ARG A 296 26.86 37.37 12.62
C ARG A 296 28.16 37.56 11.84
N VAL A 297 29.15 36.70 12.06
CA VAL A 297 30.44 36.74 11.35
C VAL A 297 30.24 36.55 9.84
N ASN A 298 29.42 35.57 9.44
CA ASN A 298 29.13 35.31 8.04
C ASN A 298 28.38 36.49 7.39
N VAL A 299 27.37 37.06 8.06
CA VAL A 299 26.65 38.25 7.58
C VAL A 299 27.62 39.42 7.36
N CYS A 300 28.53 39.68 8.30
CA CYS A 300 29.56 40.70 8.13
C CYS A 300 30.48 40.41 6.92
N ARG A 301 30.89 39.15 6.74
CA ARG A 301 31.72 38.73 5.60
C ARG A 301 31.00 38.92 4.26
N GLU A 302 29.75 38.49 4.15
CA GLU A 302 28.96 38.65 2.92
C GLU A 302 28.65 40.13 2.64
N ARG A 303 28.38 40.94 3.67
CA ARG A 303 28.24 42.40 3.54
C ARG A 303 29.50 43.05 2.94
N SER A 304 30.68 42.59 3.35
CA SER A 304 31.95 43.06 2.78
C SER A 304 32.17 42.61 1.33
N ARG A 305 31.80 41.37 0.97
CA ARG A 305 31.87 40.87 -0.42
C ARG A 305 30.93 41.63 -1.36
N LEU A 306 29.73 41.92 -0.90
CA LEU A 306 28.67 42.59 -1.66
C LEU A 306 28.78 44.11 -1.67
N ARG A 307 29.85 44.70 -1.10
CA ARG A 307 30.04 46.17 -1.01
C ARG A 307 30.24 46.87 -2.38
N ARG A 308 29.97 46.20 -3.50
CA ARG A 308 30.27 46.65 -4.86
C ARG A 308 29.24 47.54 -5.57
N PRO A 309 27.95 47.67 -5.19
CA PRO A 309 27.15 48.75 -5.75
C PRO A 309 27.41 50.04 -4.99
N GLN A 310 27.85 51.09 -5.71
CA GLN A 310 27.86 52.44 -5.17
C GLN A 310 26.41 52.90 -4.99
N THR A 311 25.99 53.14 -3.75
CA THR A 311 24.64 53.69 -3.45
C THR A 311 24.63 55.22 -3.45
N VAL A 312 25.50 55.85 -4.26
CA VAL A 312 25.68 57.30 -4.29
C VAL A 312 24.69 57.91 -5.28
N GLY A 313 23.73 58.70 -4.78
CA GLY A 313 22.82 59.49 -5.61
C GLY A 313 23.31 60.93 -5.78
N GLY A 314 23.19 61.49 -6.99
CA GLY A 314 23.76 62.80 -7.38
C GLY A 314 23.50 63.93 -6.38
N PRO A 315 22.25 64.38 -6.15
CA PRO A 315 21.97 65.50 -5.22
C PRO A 315 22.29 65.19 -3.75
N ARG A 316 22.31 63.90 -3.36
CA ARG A 316 22.64 63.49 -1.98
C ARG A 316 24.14 63.59 -1.66
N THR A 317 25.01 63.69 -2.66
CA THR A 317 26.46 63.86 -2.44
C THR A 317 26.81 65.13 -1.66
N PHE A 318 26.06 66.22 -1.86
CA PHE A 318 26.24 67.48 -1.12
C PHE A 318 26.01 67.31 0.39
N TYR A 319 25.06 66.46 0.79
CA TYR A 319 24.81 66.16 2.19
C TYR A 319 25.75 65.07 2.72
N ASN A 320 26.08 64.07 1.89
CA ASN A 320 27.01 63.00 2.27
C ASN A 320 28.44 63.53 2.52
N SER A 321 28.82 64.66 1.91
CA SER A 321 30.12 65.30 2.13
C SER A 321 30.24 65.96 3.51
N ALA A 322 29.14 66.19 4.24
CA ALA A 322 29.16 66.73 5.60
C ALA A 322 29.92 65.84 6.62
N GLY A 323 30.07 64.54 6.32
CA GLY A 323 30.94 63.65 7.09
C GLY A 323 32.43 63.96 6.96
N SER A 324 32.84 64.56 5.83
CA SER A 324 34.18 65.08 5.58
C SER A 324 34.25 66.54 6.03
N ARG A 325 34.57 66.75 7.31
CA ARG A 325 34.55 68.05 8.00
C ARG A 325 35.70 68.96 7.57
N ALA A 326 35.68 69.44 6.33
CA ALA A 326 36.76 70.22 5.74
C ALA A 326 36.78 71.72 6.12
N ASN A 327 35.67 72.26 6.65
CA ASN A 327 35.61 73.67 7.06
C ASN A 327 36.31 73.86 8.41
N ALA A 328 37.22 74.83 8.53
CA ALA A 328 37.95 75.13 9.76
C ALA A 328 37.04 75.54 10.95
N ARG A 329 35.79 75.92 10.68
CA ARG A 329 34.77 76.18 11.72
C ARG A 329 34.12 74.90 12.26
N ALA A 330 34.42 73.74 11.68
CA ALA A 330 33.94 72.45 12.16
C ALA A 330 34.65 72.06 13.45
N SER A 331 33.88 71.70 14.47
CA SER A 331 34.43 71.22 15.73
C SER A 331 34.05 69.75 15.96
N ARG A 332 34.94 68.97 16.60
CA ARG A 332 34.66 67.57 16.92
C ARG A 332 33.56 67.44 17.97
N PHE A 333 33.68 68.24 19.04
CA PHE A 333 32.83 68.17 20.23
C PHE A 333 31.68 69.19 20.24
N GLY A 334 31.86 70.37 19.63
CA GLY A 334 30.81 71.38 19.50
C GLY A 334 29.93 71.26 18.25
N GLY A 335 30.16 70.22 17.42
CA GLY A 335 29.38 69.96 16.22
C GLY A 335 29.67 70.90 15.04
N GLN A 336 28.70 71.00 14.12
CA GLN A 336 28.77 71.76 12.85
C GLN A 336 28.01 73.10 12.90
N SER A 337 27.63 73.58 14.10
CA SER A 337 26.77 74.76 14.27
C SER A 337 27.38 76.06 13.71
N ALA A 338 28.70 76.24 13.80
CA ALA A 338 29.42 77.42 13.31
C ALA A 338 29.79 77.35 11.80
N VAL A 339 29.36 76.29 11.09
CA VAL A 339 29.75 76.01 9.71
C VAL A 339 28.74 76.53 8.69
N GLY A 340 27.45 76.61 9.05
CA GLY A 340 26.39 77.19 8.22
C GLY A 340 26.48 78.72 8.18
N LYS A 341 26.33 79.31 6.99
CA LYS A 341 26.31 80.76 6.78
C LYS A 341 24.91 81.25 6.50
#